data_AF-A0A2A5BBU2-F1
#
_entry.id   AF-A0A2A5BBU2-F1
#
_cell.length_a   1.000
_cell.length_b   1.000
_cell.length_c   1.000
_cell.angle_alpha   90.00
_cell.angle_beta   90.00
_cell.angle_gamma   90.00
#
_symmetry.space_group_name_H-M   'P 1'
#
loop_
_entity.id
_entity.type
_entity.pdbx_description
1 polymer ?
#
loop_
_entity_poly.entity_id
_entity_poly.type
_entity_poly.pdbx_seq_one_letter_code
_entity_poly.pdbx_strand_id
1 'polypeptide(L)'
;MAIFSPHTSIVQMSRREIARDYLKKGRVVYSKIHVPAGILEDSGKGLDAGIGRKPGVYDGSARYMKSAELRALNEELAKENARAIWKNPELVFEYLPLDNPVFTKEEIGAALLEALHKDLVIGEVADEKLIVGLEKNLARRCMVLEARIFSSDTLSLVTKCDLRGRALYTQTKRVELEERYTKTIKELHGRSNHSLYLQDVDLDHLSIREWLAKHARSGILRFTQKLEQKIGLKLNVASSKQRVLSPEQRKAVVGILNGKDLSLLQGLPGSGKTMLAGVIARQYKKAGKKVIGITPSDAAALALAKETGIECRNAILWRKIWLDEKWRGRYGEFQPGLRMDYYKEDKFQSKISNLTKNHVVIMDESSRMDLINMDFILSEVRKAGAKIIMLGDNN
;
A
#
# COMPACT_ATOMS: atom_id res chain seq x y z
N MET A 1 -55.07 8.10 30.17
CA MET A 1 -55.39 9.55 30.10
C MET A 1 -54.63 10.24 31.23
N ALA A 2 -53.56 10.97 30.91
CA ALA A 2 -52.77 11.91 31.74
C ALA A 2 -51.43 12.11 30.97
N ILE A 3 -51.37 13.01 29.98
CA ILE A 3 -51.05 14.45 30.02
C ILE A 3 -49.60 14.74 30.46
N PHE A 4 -48.87 15.32 29.51
CA PHE A 4 -47.45 15.73 29.38
C PHE A 4 -46.73 16.34 30.60
N SER A 5 -45.44 15.99 30.73
CA SER A 5 -44.32 16.94 30.96
C SER A 5 -43.00 16.33 30.45
N PRO A 6 -42.17 17.03 29.64
CA PRO A 6 -40.91 16.51 29.12
C PRO A 6 -39.69 17.10 29.86
N HIS A 7 -38.93 16.27 30.56
CA HIS A 7 -37.56 16.58 30.95
C HIS A 7 -36.64 15.39 30.63
N THR A 8 -35.92 15.50 29.51
CA THR A 8 -34.64 14.81 29.33
C THR A 8 -33.72 15.78 28.58
N SER A 9 -32.73 16.28 29.32
CA SER A 9 -31.88 17.41 28.96
C SER A 9 -30.93 17.06 27.83
N ILE A 10 -31.20 17.57 26.63
CA ILE A 10 -30.23 17.67 25.54
C ILE A 10 -29.29 18.81 25.89
N VAL A 11 -28.02 18.52 26.19
CA VAL A 11 -26.98 19.55 26.33
C VAL A 11 -26.73 20.15 24.94
N GLN A 12 -27.38 21.27 24.65
CA GLN A 12 -27.03 22.15 23.54
C GLN A 12 -25.66 22.78 23.82
N MET A 13 -24.59 22.20 23.25
CA MET A 13 -23.32 22.93 23.16
C MET A 13 -23.48 24.07 22.16
N SER A 14 -23.10 25.28 22.57
CA SER A 14 -23.19 26.47 21.74
C SER A 14 -22.15 26.43 20.61
N ARG A 15 -22.45 27.04 19.45
CA ARG A 15 -21.51 27.14 18.30
C ARG A 15 -20.15 27.76 18.65
N ARG A 16 -20.08 28.54 19.74
CA ARG A 16 -18.83 29.10 20.30
C ARG A 16 -17.98 28.05 21.02
N GLU A 17 -18.59 27.01 21.60
CA GLU A 17 -17.86 25.94 22.28
C GLU A 17 -17.27 24.93 21.29
N ILE A 18 -17.93 24.69 20.16
CA ILE A 18 -17.41 23.84 19.07
C ILE A 18 -16.13 24.45 18.48
N ALA A 19 -16.13 25.75 18.16
CA ALA A 19 -14.94 26.45 17.65
C ALA A 19 -13.78 26.49 18.67
N ARG A 20 -14.12 26.61 19.97
CA ARG A 20 -13.12 26.64 21.06
C ARG A 20 -12.53 25.27 21.36
N ASP A 21 -13.30 24.19 21.17
CA ASP A 21 -12.82 22.80 21.31
C ASP A 21 -11.92 22.38 20.13
N TYR A 22 -12.21 22.88 18.92
CA TYR A 22 -11.34 22.75 17.74
C TYR A 22 -9.96 23.39 17.95
N LEU A 23 -9.90 24.58 18.55
CA LEU A 23 -8.65 25.29 18.85
C LEU A 23 -7.82 24.62 19.97
N LYS A 24 -8.46 23.91 20.92
CA LYS A 24 -7.77 23.24 22.03
C LYS A 24 -7.21 21.86 21.68
N LYS A 25 -7.71 21.19 20.64
CA LYS A 25 -7.34 19.81 20.28
C LYS A 25 -6.35 19.70 19.11
N GLY A 26 -5.89 20.83 18.57
CA GLY A 26 -4.85 20.89 17.53
C GLY A 26 -3.48 20.43 18.02
N ARG A 27 -3.32 19.12 18.29
CA ARG A 27 -2.02 18.46 18.24
C ARG A 27 -1.59 18.45 16.79
N VAL A 28 -0.62 19.31 16.50
CA VAL A 28 0.12 19.37 15.24
C VAL A 28 0.62 17.97 14.86
N VAL A 29 0.09 17.40 13.80
CA VAL A 29 0.68 16.26 13.10
C VAL A 29 1.05 16.74 11.70
N TYR A 30 2.31 17.19 11.55
CA TYR A 30 2.92 17.27 10.23
C TYR A 30 3.13 15.83 9.74
N SER A 31 2.26 15.35 8.86
CA SER A 31 2.59 14.24 7.97
C SER A 31 2.54 14.77 6.54
N LYS A 32 3.59 14.46 5.77
CA LYS A 32 3.85 14.91 4.40
C LYS A 32 2.56 14.97 3.59
N ILE A 33 2.15 16.17 3.20
CA ILE A 33 1.15 16.37 2.14
C ILE A 33 1.73 15.71 0.88
N HIS A 34 1.13 14.58 0.50
CA HIS A 34 1.31 14.00 -0.81
C HIS A 34 0.61 14.96 -1.77
N VAL A 35 1.38 15.68 -2.60
CA VAL A 35 0.80 16.41 -3.72
C VAL A 35 0.22 15.35 -4.66
N PRO A 36 -1.09 15.35 -4.97
CA PRO A 36 -1.63 14.51 -6.02
C PRO A 36 -0.86 14.85 -7.31
N ALA A 37 -0.29 13.84 -7.97
CA ALA A 37 0.55 13.97 -9.16
C ALA A 37 -0.16 14.57 -10.41
N GLY A 38 -1.34 15.20 -10.23
CA GLY A 38 -2.14 15.81 -11.29
C GLY A 38 -2.26 17.34 -11.23
N ILE A 39 -1.56 18.04 -10.31
CA ILE A 39 -1.61 19.52 -10.22
C ILE A 39 -0.26 20.18 -10.57
N LEU A 40 0.80 19.40 -10.78
CA LEU A 40 2.05 19.92 -11.35
C LEU A 40 2.00 19.78 -12.87
N GLU A 41 1.45 20.79 -13.55
CA GLU A 41 1.98 21.12 -14.88
C GLU A 41 3.43 21.55 -14.69
N ASP A 42 4.31 20.76 -15.28
CA ASP A 42 5.64 21.09 -15.76
C ASP A 42 6.39 22.22 -15.03
N SER A 43 7.11 21.85 -13.96
CA SER A 43 8.25 22.63 -13.48
C SER A 43 9.57 21.95 -13.85
N GLY A 44 9.75 21.50 -15.10
CA GLY A 44 11.03 21.44 -15.83
C GLY A 44 12.31 20.98 -15.12
N LYS A 45 12.23 20.18 -14.05
CA LYS A 45 13.36 19.64 -13.29
C LYS A 45 13.06 18.18 -12.97
N GLY A 46 13.60 17.30 -13.81
CA GLY A 46 13.32 15.87 -13.85
C GLY A 46 13.38 15.18 -12.49
N LEU A 47 12.37 14.34 -12.24
CA LEU A 47 12.28 13.41 -11.12
C LEU A 47 13.11 12.15 -11.40
N ASP A 48 14.33 12.28 -11.90
CA ASP A 48 15.18 11.14 -12.30
C ASP A 48 16.07 10.61 -11.15
N ALA A 49 15.57 10.63 -9.91
CA ALA A 49 16.38 10.26 -8.74
C ALA A 49 15.66 9.25 -7.84
N GLY A 50 15.79 7.95 -8.12
CA GLY A 50 15.53 6.95 -7.08
C GLY A 50 15.44 5.49 -7.49
N ILE A 51 15.19 5.18 -8.77
CA ILE A 51 14.64 3.86 -9.10
C ILE A 51 15.72 2.84 -9.54
N GLY A 52 16.99 3.26 -9.51
CA GLY A 52 18.16 2.41 -9.78
C GLY A 52 19.22 2.38 -8.67
N ARG A 53 18.92 2.89 -7.46
CA ARG A 53 19.92 2.98 -6.38
C ARG A 53 20.00 1.71 -5.53
N LYS A 54 21.21 1.35 -5.09
CA LYS A 54 21.44 0.31 -4.08
C LYS A 54 20.74 0.72 -2.76
N PRO A 55 20.13 -0.21 -2.01
CA PRO A 55 19.43 0.08 -0.77
C PRO A 55 20.34 0.80 0.24
N GLY A 56 20.00 2.06 0.53
CA GLY A 56 20.73 2.92 1.45
C GLY A 56 20.12 4.31 1.39
N VAL A 57 19.40 4.69 2.44
CA VAL A 57 18.86 6.03 2.78
C VAL A 57 18.34 6.86 1.60
N TYR A 58 17.01 6.92 1.46
CA TYR A 58 16.36 7.91 0.60
C TYR A 58 16.55 9.31 1.18
N ASP A 59 17.31 10.15 0.49
CA ASP A 59 17.42 11.58 0.78
C ASP A 59 16.61 12.38 -0.23
N GLY A 60 15.47 12.90 0.22
CA GLY A 60 14.63 13.80 -0.57
C GLY A 60 15.31 15.17 -0.77
N SER A 61 14.99 15.84 -1.87
CA SER A 61 15.47 17.18 -2.23
C SER A 61 15.22 18.24 -1.15
N ALA A 62 14.20 18.05 -0.30
CA ALA A 62 13.89 18.90 0.84
C ALA A 62 14.99 18.95 1.92
N ARG A 63 15.92 17.99 1.98
CA ARG A 63 17.02 18.01 2.97
C ARG A 63 18.04 19.12 2.73
N TYR A 64 18.09 19.65 1.51
CA TYR A 64 19.05 20.70 1.09
C TYR A 64 18.46 22.12 1.12
N MET A 65 17.16 22.27 1.38
CA MET A 65 16.51 23.57 1.48
C MET A 65 16.61 24.13 2.90
N LYS A 66 16.77 25.45 3.04
CA LYS A 66 16.70 26.08 4.36
C LYS A 66 15.28 25.97 4.90
N SER A 67 15.13 25.81 6.21
CA SER A 67 13.83 25.63 6.87
C SER A 67 12.84 26.78 6.61
N ALA A 68 13.33 28.01 6.40
CA ALA A 68 12.52 29.17 6.04
C ALA A 68 11.99 29.09 4.59
N GLU A 69 12.82 28.68 3.64
CA GLU A 69 12.44 28.50 2.22
C GLU A 69 11.38 27.39 2.08
N LEU A 70 11.55 26.29 2.82
CA LEU A 70 10.56 25.21 2.88
C LEU A 70 9.21 25.68 3.42
N ARG A 71 9.20 26.55 4.44
CA ARG A 71 7.95 27.09 5.00
C ARG A 71 7.23 27.98 3.99
N ALA A 72 7.95 28.91 3.37
CA ALA A 72 7.38 29.80 2.35
C ALA A 72 6.80 29.01 1.17
N LEU A 73 7.53 28.02 0.65
CA LEU A 73 7.05 27.16 -0.42
C LEU A 73 5.80 26.36 -0.02
N ASN A 74 5.78 25.79 1.20
CA ASN A 74 4.62 25.06 1.69
C ASN A 74 3.38 25.96 1.87
N GLU A 75 3.57 27.23 2.27
CA GLU A 75 2.49 28.20 2.39
C GLU A 75 1.92 28.60 1.02
N GLU A 76 2.79 28.78 0.02
CA GLU A 76 2.39 29.05 -1.36
C GLU A 76 1.61 27.87 -1.95
N LEU A 77 2.13 26.65 -1.83
CA LEU A 77 1.45 25.43 -2.25
C LEU A 77 0.10 25.25 -1.56
N ALA A 78 0.01 25.58 -0.26
CA ALA A 78 -1.25 25.50 0.47
C ALA A 78 -2.30 26.47 -0.08
N LYS A 79 -1.89 27.68 -0.50
CA LYS A 79 -2.78 28.66 -1.15
C LYS A 79 -3.20 28.19 -2.54
N GLU A 80 -2.29 27.63 -3.32
CA GLU A 80 -2.60 27.07 -4.64
C GLU A 80 -3.59 25.91 -4.54
N ASN A 81 -3.38 24.99 -3.60
CA ASN A 81 -4.30 23.89 -3.33
C ASN A 81 -5.68 24.40 -2.92
N ALA A 82 -5.76 25.41 -2.06
CA ALA A 82 -7.03 26.02 -1.69
C ALA A 82 -7.76 26.64 -2.90
N ARG A 83 -7.03 27.33 -3.80
CA ARG A 83 -7.58 27.84 -5.07
C ARG A 83 -8.04 26.72 -6.00
N ALA A 84 -7.34 25.58 -6.01
CA ALA A 84 -7.76 24.40 -6.76
C ALA A 84 -9.07 23.82 -6.19
N ILE A 85 -9.21 23.74 -4.87
CA ILE A 85 -10.42 23.26 -4.19
C ILE A 85 -11.61 24.20 -4.46
N TRP A 86 -11.39 25.52 -4.52
CA TRP A 86 -12.46 26.45 -4.92
C TRP A 86 -13.06 26.12 -6.30
N LYS A 87 -12.21 25.72 -7.25
CA LYS A 87 -12.62 25.33 -8.60
C LYS A 87 -13.24 23.93 -8.62
N ASN A 88 -12.55 22.97 -8.00
CA ASN A 88 -12.95 21.58 -7.90
C ASN A 88 -12.99 21.13 -6.41
N PRO A 89 -14.16 21.22 -5.75
CA PRO A 89 -14.26 20.95 -4.32
C PRO A 89 -14.02 19.49 -3.94
N GLU A 90 -14.08 18.56 -4.89
CA GLU A 90 -13.80 17.14 -4.66
C GLU A 90 -12.34 16.86 -4.33
N LEU A 91 -11.43 17.78 -4.65
CA LEU A 91 -10.02 17.69 -4.24
C LEU A 91 -9.85 17.73 -2.72
N VAL A 92 -10.89 18.11 -1.96
CA VAL A 92 -10.88 18.04 -0.49
C VAL A 92 -10.66 16.61 0.02
N PHE A 93 -10.98 15.57 -0.76
CA PHE A 93 -10.77 14.21 -0.31
C PHE A 93 -9.30 13.85 -0.09
N GLU A 94 -8.37 14.59 -0.71
CA GLU A 94 -6.92 14.46 -0.49
C GLU A 94 -6.48 15.00 0.88
N TYR A 95 -7.35 15.78 1.56
CA TYR A 95 -7.14 16.28 2.92
C TYR A 95 -7.72 15.35 3.99
N LEU A 96 -8.47 14.32 3.58
CA LEU A 96 -8.99 13.33 4.52
C LEU A 96 -7.93 12.27 4.83
N PRO A 97 -7.96 11.67 6.04
CA PRO A 97 -6.99 10.64 6.42
C PRO A 97 -7.05 9.45 5.46
N LEU A 98 -5.88 9.08 4.90
CA LEU A 98 -5.75 7.96 3.95
C LEU A 98 -6.14 6.61 4.55
N ASP A 99 -5.98 6.45 5.85
CA ASP A 99 -6.31 5.26 6.63
C ASP A 99 -7.81 5.14 6.93
N ASN A 100 -8.58 6.22 6.78
CA ASN A 100 -10.01 6.20 7.00
C ASN A 100 -10.77 5.93 5.68
N PRO A 101 -11.45 4.79 5.53
CA PRO A 101 -12.17 4.46 4.29
C PRO A 101 -13.50 5.19 4.12
N VAL A 102 -14.07 5.69 5.22
CA VAL A 102 -15.42 6.26 5.28
C VAL A 102 -15.41 7.56 6.06
N PHE A 103 -16.25 8.50 5.65
CA PHE A 103 -16.25 9.85 6.20
C PHE A 103 -17.68 10.29 6.52
N THR A 104 -17.79 11.10 7.56
CA THR A 104 -19.01 11.81 7.91
C THR A 104 -19.11 13.11 7.13
N LYS A 105 -20.32 13.67 7.09
CA LYS A 105 -20.56 15.00 6.52
C LYS A 105 -19.74 16.07 7.24
N GLU A 106 -19.63 15.96 8.56
CA GLU A 106 -18.87 16.86 9.41
C GLU A 106 -17.36 16.81 9.12
N GLU A 107 -16.81 15.62 8.86
CA GLU A 107 -15.39 15.47 8.51
C GLU A 107 -15.06 16.09 7.15
N ILE A 108 -15.94 15.93 6.15
CA ILE A 108 -15.78 16.60 4.84
C ILE A 108 -15.84 18.12 5.00
N GLY A 109 -16.82 18.62 5.78
CA GLY A 109 -16.95 20.05 6.07
C GLY A 109 -15.74 20.62 6.81
N ALA A 110 -15.19 19.88 7.78
CA ALA A 110 -13.99 20.27 8.51
C ALA A 110 -12.75 20.32 7.61
N ALA A 111 -12.58 19.31 6.73
CA ALA A 111 -11.48 19.28 5.77
C ALA A 111 -11.56 20.45 4.76
N LEU A 112 -12.77 20.79 4.29
CA LEU A 112 -12.99 21.96 3.43
C LEU A 112 -12.59 23.25 4.15
N LEU A 113 -13.03 23.42 5.39
CA LEU A 113 -12.71 24.60 6.19
C LEU A 113 -11.20 24.72 6.39
N GLU A 114 -10.53 23.64 6.80
CA GLU A 114 -9.09 23.61 7.02
C GLU A 114 -8.29 23.93 5.75
N ALA A 115 -8.63 23.30 4.64
CA ALA A 115 -7.94 23.48 3.37
C ALA A 115 -8.10 24.92 2.85
N LEU A 116 -9.32 25.46 2.90
CA LEU A 116 -9.64 26.78 2.36
C LEU A 116 -9.24 27.93 3.30
N HIS A 117 -9.04 27.65 4.59
CA HIS A 117 -8.51 28.64 5.53
C HIS A 117 -7.12 29.16 5.12
N LYS A 118 -6.37 28.40 4.32
CA LYS A 118 -5.03 28.78 3.84
C LYS A 118 -5.04 29.90 2.81
N ASP A 119 -6.16 30.10 2.11
CA ASP A 119 -6.35 31.19 1.13
C ASP A 119 -6.86 32.50 1.78
N LEU A 120 -7.24 32.46 3.07
CA LEU A 120 -7.58 33.67 3.80
C LEU A 120 -6.33 34.49 4.10
N VAL A 121 -6.28 35.67 3.51
CA VAL A 121 -5.31 36.69 3.86
C VAL A 121 -5.84 37.47 5.05
N ILE A 122 -5.31 37.18 6.24
CA ILE A 122 -5.55 37.97 7.45
C ILE A 122 -4.30 38.85 7.64
N GLY A 123 -4.44 40.16 7.51
CA GLY A 123 -3.34 41.11 7.76
C GLY A 123 -2.98 41.17 9.25
N GLU A 124 -1.74 41.57 9.58
CA GLU A 124 -1.19 41.60 10.95
C GLU A 124 -1.97 42.50 11.93
N VAL A 125 -2.79 43.42 11.43
CA VAL A 125 -3.54 44.42 12.21
C VAL A 125 -5.07 44.28 12.03
N ALA A 126 -5.55 43.07 11.74
CA ALA A 126 -6.99 42.86 11.56
C ALA A 126 -7.76 42.94 12.90
N ASP A 127 -8.77 43.81 12.98
CA ASP A 127 -9.74 43.85 14.10
C ASP A 127 -10.43 42.48 14.22
N GLU A 128 -10.63 42.00 15.45
CA GLU A 128 -11.35 40.77 15.79
C GLU A 128 -12.71 40.68 15.08
N LYS A 129 -13.43 41.80 14.92
CA LYS A 129 -14.70 41.84 14.16
C LYS A 129 -14.53 41.48 12.69
N LEU A 130 -13.44 41.92 12.06
CA LEU A 130 -13.13 41.63 10.65
C LEU A 130 -12.80 40.15 10.49
N ILE A 131 -11.96 39.60 11.38
CA ILE A 131 -11.60 38.18 11.39
C ILE A 131 -12.85 37.30 11.50
N VAL A 132 -13.71 37.58 12.49
CA VAL A 132 -14.98 36.85 12.66
C VAL A 132 -15.89 36.98 11.43
N GLY A 133 -15.88 38.14 10.76
CA GLY A 133 -16.63 38.35 9.52
C GLY A 133 -16.11 37.47 8.37
N LEU A 134 -14.78 37.41 8.20
CA LEU A 134 -14.10 36.61 7.18
C LEU A 134 -14.32 35.11 7.41
N GLU A 135 -14.16 34.63 8.65
CA GLU A 135 -14.41 33.23 9.01
C GLU A 135 -15.87 32.82 8.75
N LYS A 136 -16.83 33.68 9.10
CA LYS A 136 -18.25 33.45 8.79
C LYS A 136 -18.51 33.40 7.29
N ASN A 137 -17.83 34.25 6.50
CA ASN A 137 -17.95 34.22 5.05
C ASN A 137 -17.40 32.92 4.48
N LEU A 138 -16.22 32.49 4.94
CA LEU A 138 -15.61 31.22 4.55
C LEU A 138 -16.55 30.06 4.87
N ALA A 139 -17.04 29.96 6.11
CA ALA A 139 -17.95 28.90 6.52
C ALA A 139 -19.20 28.80 5.62
N ARG A 140 -19.80 29.95 5.26
CA ARG A 140 -20.94 29.99 4.31
C ARG A 140 -20.56 29.46 2.94
N ARG A 141 -19.38 29.83 2.43
CA ARG A 141 -18.91 29.34 1.13
C ARG A 141 -18.60 27.84 1.17
N CYS A 142 -18.02 27.34 2.26
CA CYS A 142 -17.81 25.90 2.47
C CYS A 142 -19.13 25.12 2.42
N MET A 143 -20.21 25.63 3.03
CA MET A 143 -21.54 24.98 2.94
C MET A 143 -22.04 24.85 1.49
N VAL A 144 -21.76 25.84 0.63
CA VAL A 144 -22.12 25.78 -0.80
C VAL A 144 -21.29 24.72 -1.53
N LEU A 145 -19.98 24.65 -1.26
CA LEU A 145 -19.11 23.64 -1.84
C LEU A 145 -19.47 22.23 -1.38
N GLU A 146 -19.77 22.07 -0.09
CA GLU A 146 -20.24 20.83 0.49
C GLU A 146 -21.51 20.35 -0.22
N ALA A 147 -22.52 21.22 -0.38
CA ALA A 147 -23.73 20.88 -1.13
C ALA A 147 -23.45 20.43 -2.58
N ARG A 148 -22.46 21.04 -3.25
CA ARG A 148 -22.00 20.60 -4.58
C ARG A 148 -21.40 19.21 -4.55
N ILE A 149 -20.53 18.90 -3.59
CA ILE A 149 -19.93 17.57 -3.42
C ILE A 149 -21.02 16.52 -3.17
N PHE A 150 -21.98 16.79 -2.27
CA PHE A 150 -23.06 15.85 -1.96
C PHE A 150 -24.07 15.66 -3.10
N SER A 151 -24.08 16.57 -4.06
CA SER A 151 -24.93 16.47 -5.27
C SER A 151 -24.17 15.87 -6.46
N SER A 152 -22.87 15.61 -6.35
CA SER A 152 -22.08 14.98 -7.41
C SER A 152 -22.09 13.46 -7.31
N ASP A 153 -21.60 12.80 -8.35
CA ASP A 153 -21.52 11.34 -8.46
C ASP A 153 -20.27 10.75 -7.79
N THR A 154 -19.45 11.58 -7.14
CA THR A 154 -18.17 11.15 -6.55
C THR A 154 -18.27 10.65 -5.13
N LEU A 155 -19.43 10.81 -4.47
CA LEU A 155 -19.74 10.22 -3.18
C LEU A 155 -20.78 9.10 -3.28
N SER A 156 -20.51 8.04 -2.52
CA SER A 156 -21.44 6.93 -2.29
C SER A 156 -21.79 6.87 -0.81
N LEU A 157 -23.09 6.73 -0.51
CA LEU A 157 -23.58 6.53 0.84
C LEU A 157 -23.33 5.07 1.28
N VAL A 158 -22.54 4.88 2.33
CA VAL A 158 -22.21 3.56 2.87
C VAL A 158 -23.28 3.11 3.87
N THR A 159 -23.60 3.96 4.84
CA THR A 159 -24.72 3.73 5.76
C THR A 159 -25.43 5.04 6.08
N LYS A 160 -26.76 4.96 6.19
CA LYS A 160 -27.61 6.08 6.61
C LYS A 160 -27.38 6.44 8.08
N CYS A 161 -26.97 5.47 8.90
CA CYS A 161 -26.88 5.62 10.34
C CYS A 161 -25.84 4.63 10.90
N ASP A 162 -24.72 5.14 11.39
CA ASP A 162 -23.78 4.38 12.21
C ASP A 162 -24.28 4.22 13.65
N LEU A 163 -23.51 3.54 14.50
CA LEU A 163 -23.85 3.36 15.93
C LEU A 163 -23.95 4.68 16.71
N ARG A 164 -23.53 5.81 16.13
CA ARG A 164 -23.59 7.16 16.70
C ARG A 164 -24.64 8.04 16.03
N GLY A 165 -25.48 7.50 15.15
CA GLY A 165 -26.54 8.27 14.49
C GLY A 165 -26.07 9.06 13.25
N ARG A 166 -24.87 8.82 12.74
CA ARG A 166 -24.25 9.60 11.65
C ARG A 166 -24.32 8.85 10.33
N ALA A 167 -24.54 9.58 9.23
CA ALA A 167 -24.40 9.02 7.89
C ALA A 167 -22.91 8.91 7.53
N LEU A 168 -22.52 7.77 6.95
CA LEU A 168 -21.17 7.53 6.47
C LEU A 168 -21.16 7.45 4.94
N TYR A 169 -20.18 8.13 4.35
CA TYR A 169 -19.97 8.23 2.93
C TYR A 169 -18.58 7.72 2.58
N THR A 170 -18.36 7.37 1.32
CA THR A 170 -17.03 7.09 0.78
C THR A 170 -16.96 7.61 -0.66
N GLN A 171 -15.78 7.67 -1.23
CA GLN A 171 -15.64 8.03 -2.64
C GLN A 171 -16.20 6.91 -3.52
N THR A 172 -17.01 7.25 -4.53
CA THR A 172 -17.54 6.28 -5.51
C THR A 172 -16.40 5.50 -6.18
N LYS A 173 -15.29 6.17 -6.52
CA LYS A 173 -14.09 5.52 -7.08
C LYS A 173 -13.47 4.47 -6.16
N ARG A 174 -13.60 4.63 -4.84
CA ARG A 174 -13.14 3.63 -3.86
C ARG A 174 -14.04 2.39 -3.91
N VAL A 175 -15.36 2.58 -3.95
CA VAL A 175 -16.31 1.47 -4.08
C VAL A 175 -16.01 0.67 -5.35
N GLU A 176 -15.85 1.35 -6.49
CA GLU A 176 -15.50 0.70 -7.76
C GLU A 176 -14.18 -0.10 -7.66
N LEU A 177 -13.16 0.44 -6.99
CA LEU A 177 -11.88 -0.24 -6.79
C LEU A 177 -12.02 -1.47 -5.88
N GLU A 178 -12.78 -1.39 -4.80
CA GLU A 178 -13.05 -2.50 -3.88
C GLU A 178 -13.86 -3.63 -4.54
N GLU A 179 -14.84 -3.28 -5.38
CA GLU A 179 -15.60 -4.25 -6.19
C GLU A 179 -14.69 -4.98 -7.17
N ARG A 180 -13.84 -4.22 -7.88
CA ARG A 180 -12.85 -4.77 -8.81
C ARG A 180 -11.85 -5.69 -8.10
N TYR A 181 -11.35 -5.27 -6.94
CA TYR A 181 -10.44 -6.05 -6.11
C TYR A 181 -11.11 -7.37 -5.67
N THR A 182 -12.34 -7.30 -5.18
CA THR A 182 -13.12 -8.46 -4.73
C THR A 182 -13.38 -9.43 -5.89
N LYS A 183 -13.73 -8.92 -7.07
CA LYS A 183 -13.90 -9.74 -8.29
C LYS A 183 -12.62 -10.46 -8.66
N THR A 184 -11.48 -9.76 -8.61
CA THR A 184 -10.16 -10.34 -8.89
C THR A 184 -9.81 -11.47 -7.91
N ILE A 185 -10.06 -11.28 -6.61
CA ILE A 185 -9.88 -12.32 -5.59
C ILE A 185 -10.72 -13.56 -5.91
N LYS A 186 -12.01 -13.38 -6.20
CA LYS A 186 -12.93 -14.49 -6.53
C LYS A 186 -12.45 -15.27 -7.75
N GLU A 187 -12.00 -14.57 -8.79
CA GLU A 187 -11.46 -15.20 -10.01
C GLU A 187 -10.18 -16.00 -9.72
N LEU A 188 -9.23 -15.47 -8.94
CA LEU A 188 -7.99 -16.16 -8.61
C LEU A 188 -8.23 -17.36 -7.68
N HIS A 189 -9.13 -17.22 -6.71
CA HIS A 189 -9.53 -18.32 -5.82
C HIS A 189 -10.26 -19.44 -6.57
N GLY A 190 -10.99 -19.13 -7.64
CA GLY A 190 -11.67 -20.12 -8.47
C GLY A 190 -10.72 -21.02 -9.28
N ARG A 191 -9.47 -20.59 -9.51
CA ARG A 191 -8.49 -21.28 -10.37
C ARG A 191 -7.53 -22.15 -9.56
N SER A 192 -7.03 -23.23 -10.14
CA SER A 192 -6.03 -24.14 -9.54
C SER A 192 -4.98 -24.60 -10.53
N ASN A 193 -4.56 -23.70 -11.43
CA ASN A 193 -3.65 -24.02 -12.54
C ASN A 193 -2.21 -24.30 -12.08
N HIS A 194 -1.89 -23.95 -10.84
CA HIS A 194 -0.55 -24.11 -10.25
C HIS A 194 -0.49 -25.18 -9.16
N SER A 195 -1.52 -26.02 -9.02
CA SER A 195 -1.43 -27.18 -8.12
C SER A 195 -0.31 -28.12 -8.58
N LEU A 196 0.54 -28.54 -7.65
CA LEU A 196 1.61 -29.51 -7.90
C LEU A 196 1.20 -30.96 -7.57
N TYR A 197 0.03 -31.16 -6.95
CA TYR A 197 -0.52 -32.46 -6.54
C TYR A 197 0.47 -33.32 -5.73
N LEU A 198 1.21 -32.68 -4.83
CA LEU A 198 2.22 -33.33 -3.99
C LEU A 198 1.58 -34.00 -2.76
N GLN A 199 2.08 -35.18 -2.40
CA GLN A 199 1.82 -35.78 -1.10
C GLN A 199 2.81 -35.24 -0.07
N ASP A 200 2.47 -35.36 1.22
CA ASP A 200 3.35 -34.89 2.29
C ASP A 200 4.73 -35.59 2.26
N VAL A 201 4.73 -36.88 1.97
CA VAL A 201 5.93 -37.71 1.84
C VAL A 201 6.88 -37.19 0.74
N ASP A 202 6.35 -36.51 -0.29
CA ASP A 202 7.16 -35.93 -1.36
C ASP A 202 8.03 -34.77 -0.87
N LEU A 203 7.58 -34.02 0.14
CA LEU A 203 8.38 -32.96 0.76
C LEU A 203 9.65 -33.53 1.41
N ASP A 204 9.56 -34.73 1.99
CA ASP A 204 10.68 -35.41 2.63
C ASP A 204 11.66 -36.02 1.64
N HIS A 205 11.18 -36.70 0.59
CA HIS A 205 12.05 -37.22 -0.46
C HIS A 205 12.82 -36.13 -1.19
N LEU A 206 12.22 -34.94 -1.34
CA LEU A 206 12.86 -33.76 -1.89
C LEU A 206 13.96 -33.21 -0.96
N SER A 207 13.81 -33.36 0.35
CA SER A 207 14.83 -33.01 1.35
C SER A 207 15.98 -34.03 1.40
N ILE A 208 15.70 -35.32 1.18
CA ILE A 208 16.69 -36.42 1.18
C ILE A 208 17.54 -36.40 -0.10
N ARG A 209 16.94 -36.20 -1.28
CA ARG A 209 17.71 -36.01 -2.53
C ARG A 209 18.60 -34.76 -2.46
N GLU A 210 18.13 -33.69 -1.81
CA GLU A 210 18.93 -32.50 -1.55
C GLU A 210 20.05 -32.77 -0.53
N TRP A 211 19.78 -33.54 0.53
CA TRP A 211 20.79 -33.99 1.47
C TRP A 211 21.85 -34.81 0.75
N LEU A 212 21.48 -35.75 -0.13
CA LEU A 212 22.42 -36.53 -0.95
C LEU A 212 23.18 -35.66 -1.95
N ALA A 213 22.54 -34.70 -2.62
CA ALA A 213 23.20 -33.82 -3.58
C ALA A 213 24.17 -32.81 -2.90
N LYS A 214 23.81 -32.29 -1.73
CA LYS A 214 24.66 -31.44 -0.88
C LYS A 214 25.79 -32.26 -0.23
N HIS A 215 25.46 -33.49 0.17
CA HIS A 215 26.27 -34.70 0.43
C HIS A 215 27.39 -34.94 -0.59
N ALA A 216 27.00 -35.08 -1.85
CA ALA A 216 27.90 -35.33 -2.96
C ALA A 216 28.79 -34.12 -3.24
N ARG A 217 28.25 -32.90 -3.11
CA ARG A 217 29.07 -31.67 -3.08
C ARG A 217 30.00 -31.63 -1.86
N SER A 218 29.72 -32.35 -0.77
CA SER A 218 30.62 -32.50 0.38
C SER A 218 31.78 -33.49 0.12
N GLY A 219 31.89 -34.06 -1.09
CA GLY A 219 33.19 -34.54 -1.59
C GLY A 219 34.23 -33.40 -1.60
N ILE A 220 33.79 -32.15 -1.78
CA ILE A 220 34.60 -30.95 -1.57
C ILE A 220 34.97 -30.79 -0.10
N LEU A 221 34.15 -31.21 0.87
CA LEU A 221 34.49 -31.13 2.30
C LEU A 221 35.68 -32.04 2.67
N ARG A 222 35.75 -33.26 2.07
CA ARG A 222 36.93 -34.13 2.20
C ARG A 222 38.15 -33.54 1.48
N PHE A 223 37.93 -32.84 0.36
CA PHE A 223 38.98 -32.14 -0.38
C PHE A 223 39.49 -30.90 0.39
N THR A 224 38.61 -30.15 1.04
CA THR A 224 38.95 -28.97 1.86
C THR A 224 39.60 -29.37 3.17
N GLN A 225 39.20 -30.49 3.81
CA GLN A 225 39.94 -31.04 4.96
C GLN A 225 41.36 -31.47 4.58
N LYS A 226 41.54 -32.09 3.41
CA LYS A 226 42.87 -32.43 2.89
C LYS A 226 43.70 -31.18 2.54
N LEU A 227 43.06 -30.11 2.07
CA LEU A 227 43.72 -28.82 1.84
C LEU A 227 44.07 -28.13 3.16
N GLU A 228 43.18 -28.06 4.14
CA GLU A 228 43.44 -27.47 5.46
C GLU A 228 44.65 -28.11 6.16
N GLN A 229 44.80 -29.43 6.08
CA GLN A 229 45.97 -30.14 6.59
C GLN A 229 47.28 -29.83 5.83
N LYS A 230 47.20 -29.37 4.58
CA LYS A 230 48.36 -29.16 3.70
C LYS A 230 48.76 -27.69 3.54
N ILE A 231 47.84 -26.74 3.73
CA ILE A 231 48.06 -25.29 3.51
C ILE A 231 47.63 -24.39 4.69
N GLY A 232 47.10 -24.94 5.80
CA GLY A 232 46.89 -24.18 7.05
C GLY A 232 45.83 -23.08 7.02
N LEU A 233 45.10 -22.90 5.92
CA LEU A 233 44.03 -21.92 5.76
C LEU A 233 42.68 -22.50 6.21
N LYS A 234 42.18 -22.08 7.38
CA LYS A 234 40.84 -22.45 7.87
C LYS A 234 39.75 -21.85 6.98
N LEU A 235 38.96 -22.70 6.32
CA LEU A 235 37.78 -22.29 5.57
C LEU A 235 36.53 -22.60 6.39
N ASN A 236 35.87 -21.55 6.90
CA ASN A 236 34.59 -21.69 7.61
C ASN A 236 33.48 -22.11 6.64
N VAL A 237 33.29 -23.42 6.46
CA VAL A 237 32.10 -23.95 5.79
C VAL A 237 30.95 -23.89 6.81
N ALA A 238 30.11 -22.86 6.67
CA ALA A 238 28.94 -22.65 7.52
C ALA A 238 28.01 -23.88 7.47
N SER A 239 27.93 -24.61 8.60
CA SER A 239 26.97 -25.68 8.79
C SER A 239 25.56 -25.09 8.91
N SER A 240 24.79 -25.12 7.82
CA SER A 240 23.38 -24.76 7.87
C SER A 240 22.64 -25.78 8.74
N LYS A 241 22.30 -25.44 9.99
CA LYS A 241 21.38 -26.24 10.82
C LYS A 241 20.09 -26.48 10.02
N GLN A 242 19.85 -27.72 9.64
CA GLN A 242 18.64 -28.13 8.93
C GLN A 242 17.47 -28.02 9.93
N ARG A 243 16.63 -27.00 9.79
CA ARG A 243 15.44 -26.83 10.62
C ARG A 243 14.30 -27.67 10.03
N VAL A 244 13.84 -28.66 10.79
CA VAL A 244 12.71 -29.52 10.44
C VAL A 244 11.40 -28.71 10.56
N LEU A 245 10.53 -28.80 9.55
CA LEU A 245 9.20 -28.17 9.59
C LEU A 245 8.30 -28.84 10.63
N SER A 246 7.52 -28.07 11.37
CA SER A 246 6.47 -28.64 12.22
C SER A 246 5.36 -29.30 11.36
N PRO A 247 4.56 -30.21 11.93
CA PRO A 247 3.41 -30.80 11.23
C PRO A 247 2.44 -29.75 10.66
N GLU A 248 2.18 -28.67 11.40
CA GLU A 248 1.31 -27.58 10.97
C GLU A 248 1.91 -26.78 9.81
N GLN A 249 3.20 -26.46 9.91
CA GLN A 249 3.94 -25.77 8.86
C GLN A 249 3.99 -26.59 7.56
N ARG A 250 4.21 -27.89 7.69
CA ARG A 250 4.19 -28.86 6.60
C ARG A 250 2.81 -28.95 5.95
N LYS A 251 1.75 -29.09 6.74
CA LYS A 251 0.36 -29.04 6.26
C LYS A 251 0.05 -27.74 5.52
N ALA A 252 0.53 -26.60 6.02
CA ALA A 252 0.36 -25.31 5.36
C ALA A 252 1.07 -25.25 4.00
N VAL A 253 2.32 -25.73 3.93
CA VAL A 253 3.08 -25.82 2.67
C VAL A 253 2.38 -26.72 1.66
N VAL A 254 1.98 -27.95 2.04
CA VAL A 254 1.24 -28.87 1.15
C VAL A 254 -0.07 -28.23 0.69
N GLY A 255 -0.82 -27.60 1.60
CA GLY A 255 -2.06 -26.90 1.27
C GLY A 255 -1.87 -25.79 0.24
N ILE A 256 -0.77 -25.04 0.30
CA ILE A 256 -0.45 -23.98 -0.67
C ILE A 256 0.00 -24.58 -2.01
N LEU A 257 0.83 -25.63 -1.99
CA LEU A 257 1.36 -26.26 -3.20
C LEU A 257 0.28 -27.00 -4.00
N ASN A 258 -0.78 -27.46 -3.33
CA ASN A 258 -1.93 -28.10 -3.97
C ASN A 258 -3.17 -27.20 -4.06
N GLY A 259 -3.03 -25.95 -3.61
CA GLY A 259 -4.14 -25.02 -3.45
C GLY A 259 -4.51 -24.25 -4.72
N LYS A 260 -5.37 -23.25 -4.53
CA LYS A 260 -5.85 -22.35 -5.58
C LYS A 260 -4.77 -21.35 -6.04
N ASP A 261 -4.99 -20.67 -7.15
CA ASP A 261 -4.06 -19.65 -7.69
C ASP A 261 -3.96 -18.40 -6.80
N LEU A 262 -4.84 -18.28 -5.80
CA LEU A 262 -4.66 -17.41 -4.63
C LEU A 262 -4.51 -18.27 -3.37
N SER A 263 -3.44 -18.07 -2.62
CA SER A 263 -3.24 -18.73 -1.32
C SER A 263 -2.77 -17.71 -0.28
N LEU A 264 -3.21 -17.87 0.97
CA LEU A 264 -2.80 -17.04 2.11
C LEU A 264 -2.06 -17.90 3.13
N LEU A 265 -0.87 -17.46 3.53
CA LEU A 265 -0.12 -18.02 4.64
C LEU A 265 -0.12 -17.03 5.80
N GLN A 266 -0.91 -17.35 6.82
CA GLN A 266 -1.04 -16.53 8.01
C GLN A 266 -0.18 -17.10 9.15
N GLY A 267 0.39 -16.21 9.96
CA GLY A 267 1.05 -16.60 11.21
C GLY A 267 1.51 -15.39 12.02
N LEU A 268 1.78 -15.60 13.31
CA LEU A 268 2.31 -14.55 14.18
C LEU A 268 3.72 -14.10 13.74
N PRO A 269 4.19 -12.91 14.17
CA PRO A 269 5.59 -12.55 14.05
C PRO A 269 6.50 -13.65 14.61
N GLY A 270 7.56 -14.01 13.88
CA GLY A 270 8.49 -15.08 14.28
C GLY A 270 8.02 -16.52 14.01
N SER A 271 6.81 -16.75 13.46
CA SER A 271 6.31 -18.12 13.19
C SER A 271 7.02 -18.86 12.04
N GLY A 272 7.99 -18.21 11.37
CA GLY A 272 8.74 -18.79 10.26
C GLY A 272 8.10 -18.62 8.87
N LYS A 273 7.16 -17.69 8.68
CA LYS A 273 6.49 -17.44 7.37
C LYS A 273 7.47 -17.31 6.20
N THR A 274 8.51 -16.48 6.35
CA THR A 274 9.52 -16.26 5.31
C THR A 274 10.33 -17.52 5.02
N MET A 275 10.58 -18.36 6.04
CA MET A 275 11.23 -19.66 5.85
C MET A 275 10.33 -20.63 5.06
N LEU A 276 9.03 -20.68 5.38
CA LEU A 276 8.06 -21.46 4.60
C LEU A 276 7.96 -20.96 3.16
N ALA A 277 8.02 -19.65 2.95
CA ALA A 277 8.08 -19.06 1.61
C ALA A 277 9.29 -19.58 0.82
N GLY A 278 10.43 -19.78 1.47
CA GLY A 278 11.63 -20.37 0.85
C GLY A 278 11.43 -21.83 0.45
N VAL A 279 10.72 -22.61 1.26
CA VAL A 279 10.34 -24.00 0.92
C VAL A 279 9.39 -24.00 -0.29
N ILE A 280 8.35 -23.18 -0.24
CA ILE A 280 7.33 -23.06 -1.30
C ILE A 280 7.99 -22.62 -2.63
N ALA A 281 8.81 -21.57 -2.59
CA ALA A 281 9.53 -21.07 -3.76
C ALA A 281 10.40 -22.16 -4.40
N ARG A 282 11.07 -22.97 -3.57
CA ARG A 282 11.91 -24.06 -4.05
C ARG A 282 11.10 -25.13 -4.77
N GLN A 283 9.93 -25.53 -4.24
CA GLN A 283 9.11 -26.54 -4.89
C GLN A 283 8.56 -26.05 -6.24
N TYR A 284 8.11 -24.81 -6.31
CA TYR A 284 7.69 -24.23 -7.58
C TYR A 284 8.84 -24.10 -8.60
N LYS A 285 10.04 -23.70 -8.16
CA LYS A 285 11.23 -23.68 -9.03
C LYS A 285 11.58 -25.07 -9.58
N LYS A 286 11.49 -26.12 -8.75
CA LYS A 286 11.70 -27.51 -9.18
C LYS A 286 10.66 -27.97 -10.20
N ALA A 287 9.43 -27.49 -10.08
CA ALA A 287 8.37 -27.69 -11.06
C ALA A 287 8.50 -26.81 -12.31
N GLY A 288 9.64 -26.12 -12.51
CA GLY A 288 9.91 -25.30 -13.70
C GLY A 288 9.23 -23.93 -13.69
N LYS A 289 8.63 -23.51 -12.57
CA LYS A 289 7.98 -22.19 -12.44
C LYS A 289 9.00 -21.09 -12.15
N LYS A 290 8.71 -19.87 -12.62
CA LYS A 290 9.46 -18.67 -12.28
C LYS A 290 8.85 -18.03 -11.03
N VAL A 291 9.62 -17.99 -9.94
CA VAL A 291 9.13 -17.46 -8.65
C VAL A 291 9.74 -16.07 -8.41
N ILE A 292 8.89 -15.09 -8.10
CA ILE A 292 9.29 -13.70 -7.77
C ILE A 292 8.68 -13.27 -6.44
N GLY A 293 9.33 -12.35 -5.74
CA GLY A 293 8.91 -11.81 -4.46
C GLY A 293 8.47 -10.34 -4.56
N ILE A 294 7.33 -9.99 -3.97
CA ILE A 294 6.85 -8.61 -3.87
C ILE A 294 6.71 -8.24 -2.39
N THR A 295 7.19 -7.05 -2.02
CA THR A 295 7.13 -6.56 -0.65
C THR A 295 6.73 -5.08 -0.61
N PRO A 296 6.28 -4.54 0.54
CA PRO A 296 5.98 -3.11 0.69
C PRO A 296 7.24 -2.23 0.67
N SER A 297 8.39 -2.77 1.07
CA SER A 297 9.64 -2.02 1.24
C SER A 297 10.87 -2.76 0.74
N ASP A 298 11.94 -2.02 0.44
CA ASP A 298 13.22 -2.59 0.02
C ASP A 298 13.89 -3.43 1.11
N ALA A 299 13.75 -3.03 2.38
CA ALA A 299 14.26 -3.80 3.51
C ALA A 299 13.60 -5.19 3.58
N ALA A 300 12.28 -5.25 3.41
CA ALA A 300 11.55 -6.51 3.33
C ALA A 300 11.93 -7.32 2.08
N ALA A 301 12.14 -6.66 0.94
CA ALA A 301 12.58 -7.33 -0.29
C ALA A 301 13.93 -8.02 -0.10
N LEU A 302 14.90 -7.34 0.51
CA LEU A 302 16.21 -7.90 0.82
C LEU A 302 16.12 -9.09 1.78
N ALA A 303 15.30 -8.99 2.83
CA ALA A 303 15.09 -10.08 3.79
C ALA A 303 14.48 -11.31 3.11
N LEU A 304 13.42 -11.12 2.32
CA LEU A 304 12.76 -12.18 1.57
C LEU A 304 13.71 -12.81 0.53
N ALA A 305 14.49 -12.00 -0.19
CA ALA A 305 15.46 -12.49 -1.16
C ALA A 305 16.54 -13.36 -0.50
N LYS A 306 17.05 -12.92 0.67
CA LYS A 306 18.06 -13.67 1.42
C LYS A 306 17.55 -15.04 1.88
N GLU A 307 16.31 -15.11 2.34
CA GLU A 307 15.72 -16.36 2.87
C GLU A 307 15.29 -17.32 1.75
N THR A 308 14.76 -16.80 0.64
CA THR A 308 14.13 -17.62 -0.42
C THR A 308 15.01 -17.83 -1.66
N GLY A 309 16.03 -16.99 -1.85
CA GLY A 309 16.86 -16.99 -3.06
C GLY A 309 16.10 -16.66 -4.35
N ILE A 310 14.96 -15.96 -4.27
CA ILE A 310 14.20 -15.47 -5.43
C ILE A 310 14.51 -13.99 -5.69
N GLU A 311 14.17 -13.50 -6.87
CA GLU A 311 14.20 -12.06 -7.14
C GLU A 311 13.06 -11.38 -6.38
N CYS A 312 13.40 -10.48 -5.46
CA CYS A 312 12.43 -9.72 -4.68
C CYS A 312 12.61 -8.23 -4.91
N ARG A 313 11.50 -7.50 -5.05
CA ARG A 313 11.49 -6.04 -5.15
C ARG A 313 10.25 -5.49 -4.47
N ASN A 314 10.29 -4.20 -4.11
CA ASN A 314 9.10 -3.54 -3.61
C ASN A 314 8.03 -3.40 -4.72
N ALA A 315 6.76 -3.21 -4.34
CA ALA A 315 5.64 -3.10 -5.28
C ALA A 315 5.83 -1.99 -6.34
N ILE A 316 6.35 -0.83 -5.94
CA ILE A 316 6.56 0.32 -6.84
C ILE A 316 7.60 -0.03 -7.91
N LEU A 317 8.71 -0.67 -7.54
CA LEU A 317 9.76 -1.06 -8.47
C LEU A 317 9.29 -2.14 -9.44
N TRP A 318 8.53 -3.13 -8.98
CA TRP A 318 7.89 -4.10 -9.88
C TRP A 318 6.95 -3.42 -10.87
N ARG A 319 6.13 -2.48 -10.40
CA ARG A 319 5.24 -1.71 -11.27
C ARG A 319 6.03 -0.94 -12.32
N LYS A 320 7.12 -0.27 -11.95
CA LYS A 320 7.97 0.41 -12.94
C LYS A 320 8.48 -0.57 -13.99
N ILE A 321 9.09 -1.68 -13.58
CA ILE A 321 9.62 -2.69 -14.50
C ILE A 321 8.53 -3.19 -15.45
N TRP A 322 7.34 -3.51 -14.92
CA TRP A 322 6.24 -4.00 -15.72
C TRP A 322 5.64 -2.96 -16.67
N LEU A 323 5.72 -1.68 -16.33
CA LEU A 323 5.27 -0.60 -17.21
C LEU A 323 6.33 -0.23 -18.25
N ASP A 324 7.59 -0.09 -17.86
CA ASP A 324 8.69 0.30 -18.75
C ASP A 324 8.87 -0.69 -19.89
N GLU A 325 8.85 -1.99 -19.60
CA GLU A 325 8.91 -3.06 -20.60
C GLU A 325 7.74 -3.01 -21.58
N LYS A 326 6.54 -2.63 -21.13
CA LYS A 326 5.35 -2.52 -22.00
C LYS A 326 5.37 -1.25 -22.85
N TRP A 327 5.95 -0.18 -22.32
CA TRP A 327 5.63 1.16 -22.78
C TRP A 327 6.80 1.98 -23.31
N ARG A 328 8.07 1.60 -23.11
CA ARG A 328 9.28 2.19 -23.74
C ARG A 328 9.21 3.72 -23.97
N GLY A 329 8.83 4.48 -22.94
CA GLY A 329 8.75 5.95 -23.00
C GLY A 329 7.47 6.57 -23.56
N ARG A 330 6.43 5.78 -23.91
CA ARG A 330 5.17 6.29 -24.49
C ARG A 330 4.26 7.09 -23.56
N TYR A 331 4.46 7.02 -22.24
CA TYR A 331 3.57 7.64 -21.24
C TYR A 331 4.28 8.59 -20.28
N GLY A 332 5.38 9.21 -20.73
CA GLY A 332 6.15 10.16 -19.92
C GLY A 332 6.90 9.52 -18.76
N GLU A 333 7.28 10.33 -17.77
CA GLU A 333 8.00 9.88 -16.58
C GLU A 333 7.15 8.97 -15.68
N PHE A 334 7.79 7.98 -15.06
CA PHE A 334 7.12 7.06 -14.15
C PHE A 334 6.66 7.77 -12.88
N GLN A 335 5.36 7.62 -12.56
CA GLN A 335 4.77 8.15 -11.33
C GLN A 335 4.78 7.09 -10.20
N PRO A 336 5.42 7.37 -9.05
CA PRO A 336 5.44 6.45 -7.90
C PRO A 336 4.10 6.28 -7.20
N GLY A 337 3.18 7.24 -7.33
CA GLY A 337 1.80 7.13 -6.83
C GLY A 337 0.89 6.48 -7.86
N LEU A 338 -0.10 5.73 -7.40
CA LEU A 338 -1.25 5.33 -8.21
C LEU A 338 -2.47 6.08 -7.71
N ARG A 339 -3.30 6.55 -8.64
CA ARG A 339 -4.62 7.10 -8.32
C ARG A 339 -5.61 5.98 -8.04
N MET A 340 -6.68 6.29 -7.30
CA MET A 340 -7.74 5.32 -6.99
C MET A 340 -8.42 4.77 -8.27
N ASP A 341 -8.45 5.58 -9.33
CA ASP A 341 -8.99 5.26 -10.65
C ASP A 341 -7.92 4.87 -11.69
N TYR A 342 -6.70 4.50 -11.27
CA TYR A 342 -5.58 4.23 -12.18
C TYR A 342 -5.97 3.27 -13.32
N TYR A 343 -6.80 2.26 -13.05
CA TYR A 343 -7.21 1.24 -14.00
C TYR A 343 -8.04 1.79 -15.17
N LYS A 344 -8.54 3.02 -15.08
CA LYS A 344 -9.24 3.73 -16.16
C LYS A 344 -8.26 4.38 -17.14
N GLU A 345 -7.00 4.61 -16.76
CA GLU A 345 -6.01 5.21 -17.67
C GLU A 345 -5.54 4.19 -18.72
N ASP A 346 -5.39 4.63 -19.98
CA ASP A 346 -5.04 3.79 -21.13
C ASP A 346 -3.79 2.91 -20.89
N LYS A 347 -2.79 3.46 -20.19
CA LYS A 347 -1.53 2.76 -19.86
C LYS A 347 -1.71 1.50 -18.98
N PHE A 348 -2.86 1.36 -18.32
CA PHE A 348 -3.18 0.21 -17.46
C PHE A 348 -4.25 -0.74 -18.04
N GLN A 349 -4.90 -0.34 -19.13
CA GLN A 349 -5.95 -1.13 -19.78
C GLN A 349 -5.43 -2.31 -20.62
N SER A 350 -4.11 -2.37 -20.86
CA SER A 350 -3.51 -3.47 -21.63
C SER A 350 -3.87 -4.85 -21.04
N LYS A 351 -4.28 -5.77 -21.92
CA LYS A 351 -4.52 -7.18 -21.61
C LYS A 351 -3.22 -7.97 -21.44
N ILE A 352 -2.10 -7.43 -21.94
CA ILE A 352 -0.80 -8.08 -21.88
C ILE A 352 -0.15 -7.75 -20.53
N SER A 353 0.26 -8.79 -19.80
CA SER A 353 1.06 -8.69 -18.59
C SER A 353 2.49 -9.15 -18.88
N ASN A 354 3.46 -8.63 -18.13
CA ASN A 354 4.84 -9.12 -18.19
C ASN A 354 5.03 -10.38 -17.34
N LEU A 355 4.03 -10.66 -16.48
CA LEU A 355 3.87 -11.97 -15.90
C LEU A 355 3.25 -12.93 -16.92
N THR A 356 3.50 -14.22 -16.71
CA THR A 356 2.95 -15.30 -17.54
C THR A 356 2.37 -16.39 -16.65
N LYS A 357 1.62 -17.34 -17.22
CA LYS A 357 1.12 -18.55 -16.53
C LYS A 357 2.22 -19.44 -15.89
N ASN A 358 3.49 -19.15 -16.14
CA ASN A 358 4.61 -19.83 -15.51
C ASN A 358 5.10 -19.13 -14.23
N HIS A 359 4.55 -17.96 -13.90
CA HIS A 359 4.96 -17.20 -12.74
C HIS A 359 4.20 -17.59 -11.47
N VAL A 360 4.92 -17.62 -10.35
CA VAL A 360 4.37 -17.68 -9.00
C VAL A 360 4.89 -16.47 -8.22
N VAL A 361 3.98 -15.65 -7.72
CA VAL A 361 4.28 -14.44 -6.98
C VAL A 361 4.15 -14.74 -5.49
N ILE A 362 5.21 -14.49 -4.72
CA ILE A 362 5.16 -14.50 -3.26
C ILE A 362 5.10 -13.05 -2.79
N MET A 363 4.05 -12.68 -2.08
CA MET A 363 3.89 -11.36 -1.50
C MET A 363 4.11 -11.45 0.01
N ASP A 364 5.23 -10.94 0.50
CA ASP A 364 5.48 -10.86 1.95
C ASP A 364 4.96 -9.55 2.52
N GLU A 365 4.61 -9.54 3.80
CA GLU A 365 4.07 -8.38 4.52
C GLU A 365 2.82 -7.79 3.86
N SER A 366 1.92 -8.67 3.39
CA SER A 366 0.70 -8.27 2.67
C SER A 366 -0.25 -7.40 3.49
N SER A 367 -0.24 -7.49 4.82
CA SER A 367 -1.00 -6.62 5.73
C SER A 367 -0.56 -5.15 5.67
N ARG A 368 0.63 -4.86 5.12
CA ARG A 368 1.17 -3.50 4.99
C ARG A 368 1.01 -2.91 3.59
N MET A 369 0.34 -3.60 2.67
CA MET A 369 0.05 -3.07 1.34
C MET A 369 -1.28 -2.32 1.32
N ASP A 370 -1.31 -1.16 0.67
CA ASP A 370 -2.56 -0.44 0.40
C ASP A 370 -3.39 -1.12 -0.70
N LEU A 371 -4.68 -0.79 -0.73
CA LEU A 371 -5.65 -1.34 -1.67
C LEU A 371 -5.27 -1.11 -3.14
N ILE A 372 -4.70 0.04 -3.49
CA ILE A 372 -4.42 0.42 -4.88
C ILE A 372 -3.28 -0.45 -5.43
N ASN A 373 -2.18 -0.56 -4.68
CA ASN A 373 -1.05 -1.40 -5.03
C ASN A 373 -1.46 -2.89 -5.02
N MET A 374 -2.28 -3.31 -4.07
CA MET A 374 -2.85 -4.67 -4.04
C MET A 374 -3.67 -4.98 -5.28
N ASP A 375 -4.62 -4.12 -5.65
CA ASP A 375 -5.45 -4.30 -6.86
C ASP A 375 -4.58 -4.35 -8.12
N PHE A 376 -3.60 -3.46 -8.26
CA PHE A 376 -2.68 -3.46 -9.40
C PHE A 376 -1.95 -4.79 -9.54
N ILE A 377 -1.32 -5.27 -8.47
CA ILE A 377 -0.55 -6.52 -8.50
C ILE A 377 -1.45 -7.71 -8.80
N LEU A 378 -2.58 -7.83 -8.09
CA LEU A 378 -3.51 -8.94 -8.30
C LEU A 378 -4.13 -8.92 -9.70
N SER A 379 -4.40 -7.73 -10.25
CA SER A 379 -4.85 -7.58 -11.62
C SER A 379 -3.83 -8.11 -12.61
N GLU A 380 -2.53 -7.81 -12.44
CA GLU A 380 -1.47 -8.34 -13.30
C GLU A 380 -1.33 -9.86 -13.17
N VAL A 381 -1.37 -10.41 -11.95
CA VAL A 381 -1.38 -11.86 -11.70
C VAL A 381 -2.57 -12.54 -12.39
N ARG A 382 -3.78 -11.97 -12.24
CA ARG A 382 -5.03 -12.47 -12.82
C ARG A 382 -5.00 -12.46 -14.35
N LYS A 383 -4.52 -11.35 -14.96
CA LYS A 383 -4.37 -11.20 -16.41
C LYS A 383 -3.38 -12.23 -16.96
N ALA A 384 -2.26 -12.45 -16.29
CA ALA A 384 -1.24 -13.40 -16.69
C ALA A 384 -1.65 -14.87 -16.52
N GLY A 385 -2.68 -15.13 -15.71
CA GLY A 385 -3.02 -16.48 -15.25
C GLY A 385 -1.89 -17.07 -14.40
N ALA A 386 -1.22 -16.24 -13.60
CA ALA A 386 -0.19 -16.62 -12.65
C ALA A 386 -0.81 -16.97 -11.27
N LYS A 387 0.00 -17.53 -10.36
CA LYS A 387 -0.39 -17.74 -8.96
C LYS A 387 0.18 -16.64 -8.06
N ILE A 388 -0.55 -16.26 -7.03
CA ILE A 388 -0.05 -15.43 -5.92
C ILE A 388 -0.23 -16.13 -4.57
N ILE A 389 0.78 -15.97 -3.72
CA ILE A 389 0.85 -16.50 -2.36
C ILE A 389 1.12 -15.31 -1.45
N MET A 390 0.14 -14.92 -0.66
CA MET A 390 0.24 -13.79 0.26
C MET A 390 0.68 -14.30 1.63
N LEU A 391 1.67 -13.65 2.22
CA LEU A 391 2.16 -13.90 3.57
C LEU A 391 1.76 -12.71 4.42
N GLY A 392 1.21 -12.97 5.60
CA GLY A 392 0.76 -11.90 6.48
C GLY A 392 0.48 -12.36 7.89
N ASP A 393 0.19 -11.38 8.72
CA ASP A 393 -0.46 -11.53 10.01
C ASP A 393 -1.88 -10.93 9.95
N ASN A 394 -2.65 -11.15 11.00
CA ASN A 394 -4.01 -10.61 11.15
C ASN A 394 -4.11 -9.74 12.43
N ASN A 395 -3.00 -9.09 12.78
CA ASN A 395 -2.89 -8.24 13.95
C ASN A 395 -2.84 -6.78 13.55
#